data_AF-A0A5C8I9H8-F1
#
_entry.id   AF-A0A5C8I9H8-F1
#
_cell.length_a   1.000
_cell.length_b   1.000
_cell.length_c   1.000
_cell.angle_alpha   90.00
_cell.angle_beta   90.00
_cell.angle_gamma   90.00
#
_symmetry.space_group_name_H-M   'P 1'
#
loop_
_entity.id
_entity.type
_entity.pdbx_description
1 polymer ?
#
loop_
_entity_poly.entity_id
_entity_poly.type
_entity_poly.pdbx_seq_one_letter_code
_entity_poly.pdbx_strand_id
1 'polypeptide(L)'
;MTSFRSWVTTVRLHRGATAQSLALARILVFGIWTVFVLVDPLHQLSRLPVELFHTYGVFRLLPDSLWVAMLTPTGLLGMKLVFLTVLAWAMIGFRGARVAGIAALVVGLVYLQLKKGFGGHWDHRELTLVYVHAIMLLTPAWDAFAAHRRPRPARRPGVYGASLVAMSFIVIVQYLFIGTARTFIGGPGVFMNGTLQQWVENRNLRPNPFGFDIGTWFLAPFWSVPLDLLFLGGTVLEFVSVALLFLKPGWIKVLVAIGLVVFHASIFLMMNVAFPENMVLVLLFFDLAWPLRRLRRGHDSDGVLVYDAENPVARAVVRRAYARDLDGRMRFASFGSAPASTLALGDASAADGVAFVSDDGVARGQAAVTETYFRMPGWALFGWLRARLVDGSRPLPAQRGAAAEWFVGPVTDPEPALPHGDRVLS
;
A
#
# COMPACT_ATOMS: atom_id res chain seq x y z
N MET A 1 16.92 -15.37 -18.75
CA MET A 1 15.58 -16.00 -18.62
C MET A 1 15.40 -16.88 -17.36
N THR A 2 16.45 -17.13 -16.57
CA THR A 2 16.38 -17.91 -15.31
C THR A 2 15.70 -17.19 -14.14
N SER A 3 15.48 -15.86 -14.20
CA SER A 3 14.91 -15.09 -13.08
C SER A 3 13.37 -15.13 -12.96
N PHE A 4 12.64 -15.43 -14.05
CA PHE A 4 11.17 -15.48 -14.01
C PHE A 4 10.67 -16.82 -13.45
N ARG A 5 11.27 -17.95 -13.86
CA ARG A 5 10.88 -19.29 -13.36
C ARG A 5 11.15 -19.48 -11.87
N SER A 6 12.24 -18.92 -11.32
CA SER A 6 12.50 -18.97 -9.87
C SER A 6 11.55 -18.09 -9.05
N TRP A 7 11.07 -16.98 -9.64
CA TRP A 7 10.11 -16.07 -9.02
C TRP A 7 8.71 -16.70 -8.87
N VAL A 8 8.27 -17.42 -9.91
CA VAL A 8 6.95 -18.08 -9.99
C VAL A 8 6.76 -19.17 -8.90
N THR A 9 7.83 -19.85 -8.49
CA THR A 9 7.77 -20.97 -7.53
C THR A 9 8.03 -20.59 -6.07
N THR A 10 8.45 -19.35 -5.76
CA THR A 10 8.96 -18.99 -4.41
C THR A 10 8.19 -17.89 -3.66
N VAL A 11 7.08 -17.35 -4.18
CA VAL A 11 6.29 -16.35 -3.43
C VAL A 11 5.50 -17.03 -2.28
N ARG A 12 6.23 -17.31 -1.20
CA ARG A 12 5.63 -17.59 0.11
C ARG A 12 5.03 -16.29 0.63
N LEU A 13 3.75 -16.31 0.99
CA LEU A 13 3.00 -15.15 1.48
C LEU A 13 3.83 -14.45 2.56
N HIS A 14 4.12 -13.17 2.33
CA HIS A 14 4.77 -12.29 3.29
C HIS A 14 6.12 -12.77 3.85
N ARG A 15 6.83 -13.71 3.20
CA ARG A 15 8.15 -14.18 3.67
C ARG A 15 9.18 -13.05 3.71
N GLY A 16 9.02 -12.04 2.88
CA GLY A 16 9.85 -10.84 2.87
C GLY A 16 9.24 -9.65 3.63
N ALA A 17 8.14 -9.83 4.35
CA ALA A 17 7.43 -8.72 4.97
C ALA A 17 8.25 -8.12 6.11
N THR A 18 8.32 -6.79 6.10
CA THR A 18 9.10 -6.00 7.06
C THR A 18 8.19 -5.01 7.78
N ALA A 19 8.76 -4.22 8.69
CA ALA A 19 8.07 -3.10 9.31
C ALA A 19 7.47 -2.13 8.26
N GLN A 20 8.17 -1.91 7.14
CA GLN A 20 7.70 -1.08 6.04
C GLN A 20 6.43 -1.66 5.39
N SER A 21 6.34 -2.99 5.26
CA SER A 21 5.16 -3.64 4.68
C SER A 21 3.91 -3.37 5.52
N LEU A 22 4.00 -3.45 6.85
CA LEU A 22 2.88 -3.11 7.73
C LEU A 22 2.60 -1.61 7.82
N ALA A 23 3.63 -0.77 7.75
CA ALA A 23 3.42 0.67 7.70
C ALA A 23 2.67 1.10 6.43
N LEU A 24 2.95 0.46 5.29
CA LEU A 24 2.17 0.66 4.06
C LEU A 24 0.76 0.08 4.18
N ALA A 25 0.59 -1.08 4.83
CA ALA A 25 -0.75 -1.63 5.09
C ALA A 25 -1.58 -0.66 5.95
N ARG A 26 -0.96 -0.02 6.95
CA ARG A 26 -1.57 1.05 7.74
C ARG A 26 -2.01 2.23 6.90
N ILE A 27 -1.11 2.76 6.08
CA ILE A 27 -1.42 3.87 5.19
C ILE A 27 -2.54 3.49 4.22
N LEU A 28 -2.52 2.27 3.69
CA LEU A 28 -3.56 1.75 2.81
C LEU A 28 -4.93 1.72 3.50
N VAL A 29 -5.03 1.05 4.66
CA VAL A 29 -6.29 0.88 5.41
C VAL A 29 -6.87 2.22 5.84
N PHE A 30 -6.04 3.12 6.39
CA PHE A 30 -6.51 4.46 6.75
C PHE A 30 -6.78 5.36 5.55
N GLY A 31 -6.05 5.18 4.44
CA GLY A 31 -6.31 5.85 3.18
C GLY A 31 -7.68 5.48 2.62
N ILE A 32 -8.04 4.18 2.64
CA ILE A 32 -9.37 3.71 2.25
C ILE A 32 -10.45 4.37 3.12
N TRP A 33 -10.30 4.33 4.45
CA TRP A 33 -11.23 5.00 5.37
C TRP A 33 -11.36 6.50 5.08
N THR A 34 -10.23 7.18 4.82
CA THR A 34 -10.21 8.62 4.54
C THR A 34 -10.99 8.94 3.27
N VAL A 35 -10.74 8.21 2.19
CA VAL A 35 -11.47 8.38 0.92
C VAL A 35 -12.96 8.07 1.13
N PHE A 36 -13.29 6.96 1.80
CA PHE A 36 -14.67 6.56 2.10
C PHE A 36 -15.42 7.69 2.82
N VAL A 37 -14.87 8.23 3.90
CA VAL A 37 -15.50 9.32 4.68
C VAL A 37 -15.56 10.63 3.89
N LEU A 38 -14.55 10.92 3.08
CA LEU A 38 -14.48 12.16 2.31
C LEU A 38 -15.61 12.22 1.26
N VAL A 39 -15.78 11.15 0.48
CA VAL A 39 -16.73 11.11 -0.64
C VAL A 39 -18.18 10.81 -0.21
N ASP A 40 -18.38 10.26 0.99
CA ASP A 40 -19.70 9.86 1.47
C ASP A 40 -20.60 11.08 1.75
N PRO A 41 -21.79 11.21 1.14
CA PRO A 41 -22.65 12.39 1.31
C PRO A 41 -23.45 12.35 2.63
N LEU A 42 -22.78 12.10 3.76
CA LEU A 42 -23.40 11.91 5.08
C LEU A 42 -24.36 13.05 5.47
N HIS A 43 -24.07 14.29 5.05
CA HIS A 43 -24.91 15.46 5.32
C HIS A 43 -26.37 15.30 4.84
N GLN A 44 -26.63 14.46 3.84
CA GLN A 44 -27.99 14.20 3.34
C GLN A 44 -28.88 13.55 4.38
N LEU A 45 -28.30 12.85 5.38
CA LEU A 45 -29.06 12.24 6.47
C LEU A 45 -29.79 13.27 7.34
N SER A 46 -29.31 14.52 7.39
CA SER A 46 -30.00 15.60 8.12
C SER A 46 -31.35 16.00 7.51
N ARG A 47 -31.68 15.51 6.31
CA ARG A 47 -32.97 15.73 5.64
C ARG A 47 -33.99 14.65 5.98
N LEU A 48 -33.59 13.58 6.65
CA LEU A 48 -34.47 12.48 7.02
C LEU A 48 -35.09 12.76 8.40
N PRO A 49 -36.38 12.41 8.61
CA PRO A 49 -37.00 12.47 9.93
C PRO A 49 -36.23 11.59 10.93
N VAL A 50 -35.89 12.15 12.11
CA VAL A 50 -35.10 11.46 13.14
C VAL A 50 -35.81 10.22 13.68
N GLU A 51 -37.12 10.16 13.58
CA GLU A 51 -37.97 9.05 13.99
C GLU A 51 -37.70 7.78 13.18
N LEU A 52 -37.14 7.91 11.97
CA LEU A 52 -36.70 6.79 11.14
C LEU A 52 -35.32 6.24 11.54
N PHE A 53 -34.62 6.90 12.47
CA PHE A 53 -33.31 6.48 12.92
C PHE A 53 -33.41 5.39 13.98
N HIS A 54 -32.75 4.26 13.73
CA HIS A 54 -32.69 3.14 14.66
C HIS A 54 -31.26 2.86 15.11
N THR A 55 -31.11 2.62 16.41
CA THR A 55 -29.85 2.20 17.02
C THR A 55 -29.78 0.68 17.16
N TYR A 56 -28.60 0.12 16.89
CA TYR A 56 -28.36 -1.32 16.91
C TYR A 56 -27.36 -1.72 18.00
N GLY A 57 -27.57 -2.86 18.65
CA GLY A 57 -26.63 -3.45 19.60
C GLY A 57 -26.21 -2.48 20.72
N VAL A 58 -24.89 -2.32 20.92
CA VAL A 58 -24.31 -1.46 21.97
C VAL A 58 -24.65 0.02 21.83
N PHE A 59 -25.05 0.48 20.65
CA PHE A 59 -25.42 1.88 20.42
C PHE A 59 -26.75 2.26 21.09
N ARG A 60 -27.57 1.28 21.49
CA ARG A 60 -28.78 1.50 22.31
C ARG A 60 -28.48 1.97 23.73
N LEU A 61 -27.23 1.83 24.17
CA LEU A 61 -26.79 2.30 25.48
C LEU A 61 -26.51 3.82 25.50
N LEU A 62 -26.39 4.44 24.33
CA LEU A 62 -26.18 5.88 24.21
C LEU A 62 -27.52 6.62 24.25
N PRO A 63 -27.61 7.78 24.93
CA PRO A 63 -28.87 8.51 25.08
C PRO A 63 -29.37 9.07 23.74
N ASP A 64 -30.68 9.09 23.55
CA ASP A 64 -31.32 9.58 22.31
C ASP A 64 -30.94 11.03 21.98
N SER A 65 -30.73 11.86 22.99
CA SER A 65 -30.27 13.25 22.82
C SER A 65 -28.94 13.36 22.08
N LEU A 66 -28.04 12.38 22.21
CA LEU A 66 -26.78 12.34 21.47
C LEU A 66 -27.05 12.15 19.98
N TRP A 67 -27.92 11.19 19.61
CA TRP A 67 -28.27 10.92 18.22
C TRP A 67 -28.97 12.10 17.57
N VAL A 68 -29.91 12.73 18.28
CA VAL A 68 -30.57 13.97 17.83
C VAL A 68 -29.55 15.07 17.55
N ALA A 69 -28.59 15.29 18.45
CA ALA A 69 -27.55 16.30 18.26
C ALA A 69 -26.62 15.96 17.06
N MET A 70 -26.23 14.69 16.92
CA MET A 70 -25.36 14.24 15.83
C MET A 70 -26.04 14.29 14.46
N LEU A 71 -27.36 14.09 14.38
CA LEU A 71 -28.12 14.10 13.12
C LEU A 71 -28.44 15.51 12.59
N THR A 72 -27.94 16.56 13.23
CA THR A 72 -27.96 17.92 12.68
C THR A 72 -26.90 18.11 11.58
N PRO A 73 -27.05 19.07 10.64
CA PRO A 73 -26.02 19.36 9.64
C PRO A 73 -24.63 19.61 10.25
N THR A 74 -24.58 20.37 11.35
CA THR A 74 -23.35 20.67 12.09
C THR A 74 -22.80 19.43 12.80
N GLY A 75 -23.65 18.60 13.41
CA GLY A 75 -23.25 17.36 14.06
C GLY A 75 -22.62 16.37 13.10
N LEU A 76 -23.21 16.19 11.92
CA LEU A 76 -22.69 15.30 10.87
C LEU A 76 -21.36 15.82 10.28
N LEU A 77 -21.24 17.13 10.08
CA LEU A 77 -19.97 17.74 9.65
C LEU A 77 -18.89 17.57 10.72
N GLY A 78 -19.21 17.87 11.98
CA GLY A 78 -18.31 17.70 13.11
C GLY A 78 -17.82 16.26 13.23
N MET A 79 -18.73 15.29 13.10
CA MET A 79 -18.40 13.86 13.10
C MET A 79 -17.40 13.49 11.99
N LYS A 80 -17.63 13.98 10.76
CA LYS A 80 -16.68 13.79 9.65
C LYS A 80 -15.30 14.36 9.95
N LEU A 81 -15.24 15.62 10.42
CA LEU A 81 -13.99 16.29 10.72
C LEU A 81 -13.20 15.58 11.83
N VAL A 82 -13.89 15.19 12.91
CA VAL A 82 -13.29 14.39 13.99
C VAL A 82 -12.74 13.08 13.42
N PHE A 83 -13.53 12.35 12.63
CA PHE A 83 -13.10 11.07 12.08
C PHE A 83 -11.88 11.20 11.17
N LEU A 84 -11.90 12.14 10.23
CA LEU A 84 -10.77 12.42 9.33
C LEU A 84 -9.51 12.83 10.11
N THR A 85 -9.66 13.62 11.17
CA THR A 85 -8.53 14.06 12.01
C THR A 85 -7.88 12.88 12.72
N VAL A 86 -8.66 12.00 13.37
CA VAL A 86 -8.11 10.84 14.07
C VAL A 86 -7.52 9.81 13.10
N LEU A 87 -8.10 9.64 11.90
CA LEU A 87 -7.54 8.83 10.82
C LEU A 87 -6.19 9.37 10.37
N ALA A 88 -6.08 10.67 10.09
CA ALA A 88 -4.83 11.32 9.67
C ALA A 88 -3.74 11.15 10.74
N TRP A 89 -4.07 11.37 12.02
CA TRP A 89 -3.14 11.17 13.12
C TRP A 89 -2.66 9.71 13.19
N ALA A 90 -3.58 8.74 13.16
CA ALA A 90 -3.24 7.32 13.19
C ALA A 90 -2.36 6.91 11.99
N MET A 91 -2.67 7.44 10.81
CA MET A 91 -1.98 7.19 9.54
C MET A 91 -0.55 7.73 9.52
N ILE A 92 -0.33 8.97 9.96
CA ILE A 92 0.99 9.63 10.03
C ILE A 92 1.89 8.94 11.06
N GLY A 93 1.30 8.33 12.09
CA GLY A 93 2.07 7.65 13.13
C GLY A 93 2.76 8.61 14.10
N PHE A 94 2.14 9.75 14.41
CA PHE A 94 2.64 10.71 15.41
C PHE A 94 2.53 10.16 16.86
N ARG A 95 2.92 10.95 17.88
CA ARG A 95 2.80 10.55 19.30
C ARG A 95 1.38 10.06 19.61
N GLY A 96 1.25 8.90 20.24
CA GLY A 96 -0.06 8.31 20.56
C GLY A 96 -0.82 7.72 19.37
N ALA A 97 -0.22 7.54 18.19
CA ALA A 97 -0.96 7.09 16.99
C ALA A 97 -1.74 5.77 17.13
N ARG A 98 -1.31 4.84 18.00
CA ARG A 98 -2.10 3.62 18.28
C ARG A 98 -3.39 3.96 19.03
N VAL A 99 -3.35 4.91 19.97
CA VAL A 99 -4.53 5.42 20.67
C VAL A 99 -5.42 6.18 19.69
N ALA A 100 -4.84 6.99 18.80
CA ALA A 100 -5.58 7.63 17.71
C ALA A 100 -6.24 6.59 16.77
N GLY A 101 -5.58 5.45 16.51
CA GLY A 101 -6.16 4.34 15.76
C GLY A 101 -7.36 3.70 16.48
N ILE A 102 -7.26 3.45 17.79
CA ILE A 102 -8.40 2.99 18.61
C ILE A 102 -9.55 3.99 18.56
N ALA A 103 -9.25 5.28 18.74
CA ALA A 103 -10.24 6.35 18.64
C ALA A 103 -10.89 6.38 17.25
N ALA A 104 -10.10 6.26 16.17
CA ALA A 104 -10.60 6.19 14.81
C ALA A 104 -11.51 4.97 14.59
N LEU A 105 -11.20 3.82 15.20
CA LEU A 105 -12.08 2.64 15.11
C LEU A 105 -13.42 2.90 15.79
N VAL A 106 -13.42 3.46 17.01
CA VAL A 106 -14.64 3.79 17.76
C VAL A 106 -15.47 4.84 17.03
N VAL A 107 -14.85 5.94 16.60
CA VAL A 107 -15.51 6.99 15.82
C VAL A 107 -16.04 6.41 14.51
N GLY A 108 -15.29 5.54 13.83
CA GLY A 108 -15.75 4.85 12.61
C GLY A 108 -16.97 3.95 12.84
N LEU A 109 -17.05 3.27 13.98
CA LEU A 109 -18.24 2.48 14.33
C LEU A 109 -19.47 3.36 14.56
N VAL A 110 -19.32 4.49 15.26
CA VAL A 110 -20.40 5.49 15.43
C VAL A 110 -20.78 6.10 14.08
N TYR A 111 -19.81 6.37 13.21
CA TYR A 111 -20.03 6.88 11.85
C TYR A 111 -20.88 5.90 11.03
N LEU A 112 -20.55 4.61 11.06
CA LEU A 112 -21.34 3.58 10.39
C LEU A 112 -22.74 3.46 10.99
N GLN A 113 -22.90 3.57 12.31
CA GLN A 113 -24.22 3.59 12.94
C GLN A 113 -25.07 4.77 12.44
N LEU A 114 -24.51 5.98 12.33
CA LEU A 114 -25.23 7.12 11.74
C LEU A 114 -25.69 6.82 10.31
N LYS A 115 -24.78 6.27 9.49
CA LYS A 115 -25.07 5.92 8.09
C LYS A 115 -26.13 4.83 7.93
N LYS A 116 -26.15 3.85 8.83
CA LYS A 116 -27.01 2.66 8.71
C LYS A 116 -28.29 2.74 9.52
N GLY A 117 -28.41 3.72 10.44
CA GLY A 117 -29.60 3.85 11.29
C GLY A 117 -30.92 4.07 10.55
N PHE A 118 -30.89 4.58 9.31
CA PHE A 118 -32.08 4.81 8.48
C PHE A 118 -32.46 3.59 7.62
N GLY A 119 -32.50 2.38 8.21
CA GLY A 119 -32.87 1.15 7.51
C GLY A 119 -31.77 0.57 6.61
N GLY A 120 -30.53 1.05 6.75
CA GLY A 120 -29.38 0.50 6.04
C GLY A 120 -28.87 -0.77 6.71
N HIS A 121 -28.41 -1.75 5.91
CA HIS A 121 -27.70 -2.90 6.45
C HIS A 121 -26.20 -2.61 6.58
N TRP A 122 -25.56 -3.23 7.57
CA TRP A 122 -24.11 -3.26 7.66
C TRP A 122 -23.55 -4.09 6.52
N ASP A 123 -22.81 -3.45 5.62
CA ASP A 123 -22.28 -4.11 4.44
C ASP A 123 -20.96 -4.80 4.78
N HIS A 124 -20.73 -5.98 4.22
CA HIS A 124 -19.51 -6.76 4.37
C HIS A 124 -18.25 -5.95 4.01
N ARG A 125 -18.34 -5.02 3.03
CA ARG A 125 -17.22 -4.12 2.68
C ARG A 125 -16.77 -3.23 3.85
N GLU A 126 -17.74 -2.69 4.60
CA GLU A 126 -17.49 -1.78 5.72
C GLU A 126 -17.00 -2.60 6.93
N LEU A 127 -17.63 -3.75 7.18
CA LEU A 127 -17.26 -4.66 8.26
C LEU A 127 -15.85 -5.24 8.08
N THR A 128 -15.48 -5.65 6.87
CA THR A 128 -14.12 -6.14 6.59
C THR A 128 -13.09 -5.05 6.87
N LEU A 129 -13.38 -3.80 6.49
CA LEU A 129 -12.48 -2.68 6.78
C LEU A 129 -12.37 -2.39 8.29
N VAL A 130 -13.47 -2.50 9.04
CA VAL A 130 -13.49 -2.43 10.51
C VAL A 130 -12.63 -3.54 11.12
N TYR A 131 -12.80 -4.79 10.69
CA TYR A 131 -12.06 -5.93 11.24
C TYR A 131 -10.57 -5.89 10.89
N VAL A 132 -10.22 -5.51 9.65
CA VAL A 132 -8.82 -5.31 9.25
C VAL A 132 -8.18 -4.20 10.09
N HIS A 133 -8.88 -3.09 10.31
CA HIS A 133 -8.42 -2.02 11.19
C HIS A 133 -8.24 -2.53 12.64
N ALA A 134 -9.21 -3.25 13.19
CA ALA A 134 -9.11 -3.82 14.54
C ALA A 134 -7.90 -4.76 14.70
N ILE A 135 -7.67 -5.68 13.73
CA ILE A 135 -6.49 -6.55 13.74
C ILE A 135 -5.22 -5.72 13.64
N MET A 136 -5.16 -4.74 12.76
CA MET A 136 -3.99 -3.88 12.57
C MET A 136 -3.57 -3.19 13.88
N LEU A 137 -4.52 -2.80 14.74
CA LEU A 137 -4.23 -2.22 16.05
C LEU A 137 -3.47 -3.18 16.97
N LEU A 138 -3.50 -4.49 16.72
CA LEU A 138 -2.77 -5.53 17.46
C LEU A 138 -1.39 -5.84 16.85
N THR A 139 -1.06 -5.26 15.71
CA THR A 139 0.18 -5.52 14.96
C THR A 139 1.24 -4.44 15.19
N PRO A 140 2.53 -4.69 14.88
CA PRO A 140 3.58 -3.67 14.91
C PRO A 140 3.54 -2.71 13.69
N ALA A 141 2.36 -2.29 13.22
CA ALA A 141 2.19 -1.44 12.04
C ALA A 141 2.73 -0.01 12.17
N TRP A 142 3.17 0.39 13.36
CA TRP A 142 3.82 1.67 13.65
C TRP A 142 5.33 1.56 13.91
N ASP A 143 5.95 0.40 13.67
CA ASP A 143 7.40 0.25 13.83
C ASP A 143 8.20 0.89 12.66
N ALA A 144 7.54 1.28 11.56
CA ALA A 144 8.10 2.09 10.47
C ALA A 144 7.17 3.23 10.01
N PHE A 145 7.74 4.21 9.30
CA PHE A 145 7.07 5.42 8.79
C PHE A 145 6.22 6.17 9.84
N ALA A 146 6.62 6.11 11.11
CA ALA A 146 5.98 6.87 12.18
C ALA A 146 6.73 8.19 12.35
N ALA A 147 6.07 9.32 12.07
CA ALA A 147 6.73 10.63 11.99
C ALA A 147 7.52 11.04 13.26
N HIS A 148 7.08 10.59 14.45
CA HIS A 148 7.70 10.98 15.72
C HIS A 148 8.82 10.03 16.19
N ARG A 149 8.97 8.85 15.58
CA ARG A 149 9.82 7.80 16.15
C ARG A 149 10.98 7.45 15.24
N ARG A 150 12.16 7.31 15.84
CA ARG A 150 13.28 6.60 15.21
C ARG A 150 12.85 5.17 14.86
N PRO A 151 13.34 4.60 13.75
CA PRO A 151 13.09 3.21 13.41
C PRO A 151 13.37 2.30 14.61
N ARG A 152 12.43 1.41 14.91
CA ARG A 152 12.63 0.43 15.97
C ARG A 152 13.51 -0.72 15.46
N PRO A 153 14.25 -1.40 16.35
CA PRO A 153 14.92 -2.66 16.00
C PRO A 153 13.92 -3.63 15.37
N ALA A 154 14.39 -4.40 14.40
CA ALA A 154 13.56 -5.42 13.78
C ALA A 154 13.00 -6.38 14.84
N ARG A 155 11.69 -6.65 14.76
CA ARG A 155 11.04 -7.68 15.59
C ARG A 155 11.52 -9.07 15.18
N ARG A 156 11.15 -10.07 15.98
CA ARG A 156 11.42 -11.48 15.68
C ARG A 156 10.98 -11.84 14.25
N PRO A 157 11.74 -12.70 13.54
CA PRO A 157 11.36 -13.16 12.22
C PRO A 157 9.92 -13.69 12.19
N GLY A 158 9.17 -13.31 11.16
CA GLY A 158 7.80 -13.79 10.95
C GLY A 158 6.68 -12.94 11.56
N VAL A 159 6.93 -12.06 12.55
CA VAL A 159 5.86 -11.25 13.17
C VAL A 159 5.14 -10.35 12.15
N TYR A 160 5.90 -9.68 11.27
CA TYR A 160 5.34 -8.84 10.21
C TYR A 160 4.57 -9.66 9.18
N GLY A 161 5.08 -10.85 8.85
CA GLY A 161 4.40 -11.77 7.93
C GLY A 161 3.08 -12.28 8.49
N ALA A 162 3.08 -12.76 9.74
CA ALA A 162 1.88 -13.23 10.43
C ALA A 162 0.81 -12.14 10.55
N SER A 163 1.23 -10.89 10.77
CA SER A 163 0.33 -9.73 10.82
C SER A 163 -0.39 -9.50 9.49
N LEU A 164 0.33 -9.57 8.36
CA LEU A 164 -0.29 -9.46 7.03
C LEU A 164 -1.18 -10.67 6.70
N VAL A 165 -0.79 -11.88 7.10
CA VAL A 165 -1.63 -13.07 6.96
C VAL A 165 -2.95 -12.89 7.72
N ALA A 166 -2.91 -12.41 8.96
CA ALA A 166 -4.11 -12.20 9.78
C ALA A 166 -5.06 -11.18 9.14
N MET A 167 -4.54 -10.06 8.64
CA MET A 167 -5.35 -9.07 7.93
C MET A 167 -5.90 -9.62 6.60
N SER A 168 -5.08 -10.32 5.83
CA SER A 168 -5.52 -10.96 4.57
C SER A 168 -6.57 -12.03 4.80
N PHE A 169 -6.48 -12.78 5.90
CA PHE A 169 -7.47 -13.79 6.28
C PHE A 169 -8.85 -13.17 6.48
N ILE A 170 -8.96 -12.02 7.14
CA ILE A 170 -10.24 -11.29 7.25
C ILE A 170 -10.78 -10.86 5.88
N VAL A 171 -9.91 -10.39 4.99
CA VAL A 171 -10.33 -10.03 3.62
C VAL A 171 -10.82 -11.24 2.84
N ILE A 172 -10.28 -12.42 3.09
CA ILE A 172 -10.65 -13.66 2.39
C ILE A 172 -11.89 -14.31 2.96
N VAL A 173 -12.02 -14.37 4.29
CA VAL A 173 -13.10 -15.09 4.96
C VAL A 173 -14.47 -14.52 4.60
N GLN A 174 -14.56 -13.21 4.29
CA GLN A 174 -15.79 -12.62 3.79
C GLN A 174 -16.23 -13.26 2.46
N TYR A 175 -15.30 -13.55 1.54
CA TYR A 175 -15.62 -14.17 0.25
C TYR A 175 -16.12 -15.59 0.48
N LEU A 176 -15.47 -16.33 1.38
CA LEU A 176 -15.96 -17.65 1.79
C LEU A 176 -17.40 -17.56 2.30
N PHE A 177 -17.70 -16.61 3.19
CA PHE A 177 -19.04 -16.47 3.75
C PHE A 177 -20.07 -16.07 2.70
N ILE A 178 -19.72 -15.21 1.75
CA ILE A 178 -20.61 -14.85 0.64
C ILE A 178 -20.88 -16.07 -0.24
N GLY A 179 -19.84 -16.81 -0.64
CA GLY A 179 -20.00 -18.03 -1.44
C GLY A 179 -20.83 -19.08 -0.71
N THR A 180 -20.58 -19.27 0.59
CA THR A 180 -21.34 -20.17 1.47
C THR A 180 -22.80 -19.74 1.54
N ALA A 181 -23.09 -18.47 1.86
CA ALA A 181 -24.45 -17.97 1.95
C ALA A 181 -25.19 -18.13 0.62
N ARG A 182 -24.54 -17.82 -0.51
CA ARG A 182 -25.11 -17.98 -1.84
C ARG A 182 -25.45 -19.44 -2.16
N THR A 183 -24.55 -20.37 -1.86
CA THR A 183 -24.77 -21.80 -2.12
C THR A 183 -25.83 -22.41 -1.21
N PHE A 184 -25.81 -22.12 0.09
CA PHE A 184 -26.68 -22.80 1.06
C PHE A 184 -28.04 -22.11 1.25
N ILE A 185 -28.11 -20.78 1.15
CA ILE A 185 -29.38 -20.04 1.27
C ILE A 185 -30.06 -19.95 -0.09
N GLY A 186 -29.30 -19.69 -1.16
CA GLY A 186 -29.85 -19.62 -2.52
C GLY A 186 -30.14 -20.99 -3.15
N GLY A 187 -29.40 -22.04 -2.74
CA GLY A 187 -29.50 -23.38 -3.32
C GLY A 187 -29.05 -23.43 -4.79
N PRO A 188 -29.23 -24.59 -5.46
CA PRO A 188 -28.88 -24.74 -6.88
C PRO A 188 -29.64 -23.80 -7.82
N GLY A 189 -30.86 -23.41 -7.46
CA GLY A 189 -31.72 -22.54 -8.28
C GLY A 189 -31.13 -21.15 -8.52
N VAL A 190 -30.24 -20.68 -7.63
CA VAL A 190 -29.53 -19.41 -7.78
C VAL A 190 -28.62 -19.39 -9.02
N PHE A 191 -28.25 -20.56 -9.56
CA PHE A 191 -27.38 -20.73 -10.74
C PHE A 191 -28.11 -21.27 -11.97
N MET A 192 -29.44 -21.41 -11.94
CA MET A 192 -30.18 -22.07 -13.04
C MET A 192 -31.39 -21.27 -13.52
N ASN A 193 -31.84 -20.28 -12.76
CA ASN A 193 -33.11 -19.60 -12.99
C ASN A 193 -32.94 -18.12 -13.38
N GLY A 194 -31.80 -17.75 -13.99
CA GLY A 194 -31.54 -16.35 -14.38
C GLY A 194 -31.50 -15.40 -13.17
N THR A 195 -31.08 -15.90 -12.00
CA THR A 195 -31.07 -15.09 -10.78
C THR A 195 -30.13 -13.90 -10.92
N LEU A 196 -28.98 -14.08 -11.60
CA LEU A 196 -28.06 -12.98 -11.85
C LEU A 196 -28.68 -11.92 -12.77
N GLN A 197 -29.46 -12.31 -13.79
CA GLN A 197 -30.20 -11.35 -14.63
C GLN A 197 -31.21 -10.55 -13.82
N GLN A 198 -31.99 -11.21 -12.95
CA GLN A 198 -32.92 -10.53 -12.06
C GLN A 198 -32.22 -9.54 -11.12
N TRP A 199 -31.02 -9.89 -10.63
CA TRP A 199 -30.22 -8.99 -9.80
C TRP A 199 -29.67 -7.80 -10.59
N VAL A 200 -29.21 -8.03 -11.82
CA VAL A 200 -28.80 -6.97 -12.74
C VAL A 200 -29.97 -6.04 -13.00
N GLU A 201 -31.14 -6.56 -13.36
CA GLU A 201 -32.36 -5.77 -13.58
C GLU A 201 -32.73 -4.97 -12.33
N ASN A 202 -32.89 -5.63 -11.17
CA ASN A 202 -33.29 -4.98 -9.92
C ASN A 202 -32.33 -3.85 -9.52
N ARG A 203 -31.02 -4.04 -9.74
CA ARG A 203 -30.01 -3.04 -9.40
C ARG A 203 -29.99 -1.86 -10.37
N ASN A 204 -30.22 -2.10 -11.66
CA ASN A 204 -30.30 -1.04 -12.66
C ASN A 204 -31.61 -0.23 -12.57
N LEU A 205 -32.68 -0.79 -11.99
CA LEU A 205 -33.93 -0.07 -11.71
C LEU A 205 -33.84 0.87 -10.51
N ARG A 206 -32.85 0.70 -9.62
CA ARG A 206 -32.68 1.56 -8.44
C ARG A 206 -31.93 2.85 -8.81
N PRO A 207 -32.28 3.99 -8.18
CA PRO A 207 -31.46 5.19 -8.29
C PRO A 207 -30.00 4.88 -7.91
N ASN A 208 -29.09 5.20 -8.81
CA ASN A 208 -27.68 4.87 -8.71
C ASN A 208 -26.82 6.11 -8.98
N PRO A 209 -25.81 6.39 -8.16
CA PRO A 209 -24.93 7.55 -8.36
C PRO A 209 -24.04 7.47 -9.61
N PHE A 210 -23.80 6.29 -10.19
CA PHE A 210 -22.89 6.12 -11.32
C PHE A 210 -23.56 6.28 -12.70
N GLY A 211 -24.86 6.05 -12.78
CA GLY A 211 -25.64 6.21 -14.02
C GLY A 211 -25.28 5.26 -15.17
N PHE A 212 -24.55 4.15 -14.93
CA PHE A 212 -24.30 3.18 -15.99
C PHE A 212 -25.51 2.30 -16.25
N ASP A 213 -25.72 1.92 -17.51
CA ASP A 213 -26.78 1.03 -17.97
C ASP A 213 -26.24 -0.23 -18.68
N ILE A 214 -24.92 -0.44 -18.65
CA ILE A 214 -24.22 -1.53 -19.35
C ILE A 214 -24.83 -2.90 -19.01
N GLY A 215 -25.26 -3.11 -17.76
CA GLY A 215 -25.90 -4.35 -17.33
C GLY A 215 -27.17 -4.70 -18.13
N THR A 216 -27.91 -3.70 -18.60
CA THR A 216 -29.17 -3.90 -19.34
C THR A 216 -28.96 -4.58 -20.69
N TRP A 217 -27.77 -4.45 -21.28
CA TRP A 217 -27.41 -5.12 -22.54
C TRP A 217 -27.37 -6.65 -22.40
N PHE A 218 -27.27 -7.15 -21.16
CA PHE A 218 -27.20 -8.57 -20.83
C PHE A 218 -28.53 -9.15 -20.32
N LEU A 219 -29.65 -8.42 -20.46
CA LEU A 219 -30.98 -8.90 -20.04
C LEU A 219 -31.70 -9.75 -21.11
N ALA A 220 -31.18 -9.80 -22.34
CA ALA A 220 -31.76 -10.68 -23.36
C ALA A 220 -31.68 -12.17 -22.95
N PRO A 221 -32.66 -13.01 -23.32
CA PRO A 221 -32.69 -14.43 -22.93
C PRO A 221 -31.42 -15.20 -23.27
N PHE A 222 -30.75 -14.84 -24.37
CA PHE A 222 -29.46 -15.41 -24.79
C PHE A 222 -28.38 -15.36 -23.69
N TRP A 223 -28.38 -14.32 -22.86
CA TRP A 223 -27.36 -14.10 -21.83
C TRP A 223 -27.63 -14.83 -20.50
N SER A 224 -28.81 -15.43 -20.33
CA SER A 224 -29.20 -16.09 -19.07
C SER A 224 -28.19 -17.17 -18.65
N VAL A 225 -27.89 -18.10 -19.55
CA VAL A 225 -26.96 -19.22 -19.30
C VAL A 225 -25.51 -18.74 -19.09
N PRO A 226 -24.93 -17.88 -19.96
CA PRO A 226 -23.60 -17.32 -19.69
C PRO A 226 -23.48 -16.62 -18.34
N LEU A 227 -24.48 -15.84 -17.95
CA LEU A 227 -24.49 -15.13 -16.67
C LEU A 227 -24.59 -16.08 -15.48
N ASP A 228 -25.44 -17.09 -15.56
CA ASP A 228 -25.56 -18.11 -14.53
C ASP A 228 -24.25 -18.92 -14.36
N LEU A 229 -23.56 -19.25 -15.47
CA LEU A 229 -22.23 -19.88 -15.42
C LEU A 229 -21.16 -18.96 -14.84
N LEU A 230 -21.17 -17.67 -15.18
CA LEU A 230 -20.28 -16.68 -14.58
C LEU A 230 -20.53 -16.53 -13.08
N PHE A 231 -21.80 -16.57 -12.67
CA PHE A 231 -22.19 -16.50 -11.26
C PHE A 231 -21.74 -17.73 -10.46
N LEU A 232 -21.89 -18.92 -11.05
CA LEU A 232 -21.34 -20.16 -10.51
C LEU A 232 -19.81 -20.09 -10.41
N GLY A 233 -19.14 -19.64 -11.47
CA GLY A 233 -17.69 -19.44 -11.51
C GLY A 233 -17.19 -18.47 -10.44
N GLY A 234 -17.88 -17.35 -10.23
CA GLY A 234 -17.61 -16.39 -9.15
C GLY A 234 -17.79 -17.00 -7.76
N THR A 235 -18.78 -17.87 -7.59
CA THR A 235 -19.01 -18.60 -6.33
C THR A 235 -17.89 -19.62 -6.04
N VAL A 236 -17.45 -20.35 -7.07
CA VAL A 236 -16.30 -21.26 -6.95
C VAL A 236 -15.03 -20.46 -6.61
N LEU A 237 -14.83 -19.31 -7.24
CA LEU A 237 -13.71 -18.40 -6.94
C LEU A 237 -13.73 -17.95 -5.47
N GLU A 238 -14.91 -17.61 -4.95
CA GLU A 238 -15.13 -17.23 -3.56
C GLU A 238 -14.77 -18.37 -2.58
N PHE A 239 -15.15 -19.63 -2.85
CA PHE A 239 -14.73 -20.78 -2.03
C PHE A 239 -13.23 -21.04 -2.10
N VAL A 240 -12.67 -21.04 -3.31
CA VAL A 240 -11.24 -21.29 -3.54
C VAL A 240 -10.37 -20.18 -2.95
N SER A 241 -10.93 -18.99 -2.70
CA SER A 241 -10.21 -17.85 -2.15
C SER A 241 -9.49 -18.15 -0.82
N VAL A 242 -10.03 -19.05 0.01
CA VAL A 242 -9.40 -19.49 1.28
C VAL A 242 -8.13 -20.30 1.03
N ALA A 243 -8.15 -21.16 0.01
CA ALA A 243 -6.98 -21.96 -0.34
C ALA A 243 -5.79 -21.07 -0.72
N LEU A 244 -6.02 -19.85 -1.22
CA LEU A 244 -4.96 -18.91 -1.63
C LEU A 244 -3.93 -18.62 -0.56
N LEU A 245 -4.34 -18.61 0.72
CA LEU A 245 -3.40 -18.40 1.83
C LEU A 245 -2.34 -19.50 1.92
N PHE A 246 -2.64 -20.68 1.37
CA PHE A 246 -1.85 -21.89 1.51
C PHE A 246 -1.21 -22.34 0.19
N LEU A 247 -1.68 -21.84 -0.96
CA LEU A 247 -1.13 -22.20 -2.27
C LEU A 247 0.35 -21.75 -2.40
N LYS A 248 1.18 -22.64 -2.94
CA LYS A 248 2.64 -22.48 -3.00
C LYS A 248 3.20 -21.89 -4.30
N PRO A 249 2.54 -21.95 -5.47
CA PRO A 249 2.97 -21.11 -6.57
C PRO A 249 2.46 -19.68 -6.37
N GLY A 250 3.39 -18.73 -6.37
CA GLY A 250 3.07 -17.32 -6.17
C GLY A 250 2.16 -16.71 -7.21
N TRP A 251 2.34 -17.16 -8.46
CA TRP A 251 1.57 -16.70 -9.60
C TRP A 251 0.08 -17.02 -9.49
N ILE A 252 -0.31 -18.13 -8.84
CA ILE A 252 -1.73 -18.46 -8.64
C ILE A 252 -2.39 -17.38 -7.78
N LYS A 253 -1.69 -16.90 -6.75
CA LYS A 253 -2.21 -15.81 -5.89
C LYS A 253 -2.40 -14.53 -6.68
N VAL A 254 -1.47 -14.21 -7.57
CA VAL A 254 -1.57 -13.05 -8.46
C VAL A 254 -2.79 -13.20 -9.38
N LEU A 255 -2.95 -14.37 -10.01
CA LEU A 255 -4.10 -14.63 -10.87
C LEU A 255 -5.43 -14.52 -10.13
N VAL A 256 -5.52 -15.06 -8.91
CA VAL A 256 -6.77 -14.97 -8.16
C VAL A 256 -7.01 -13.57 -7.61
N ALA A 257 -5.97 -12.84 -7.19
CA ALA A 257 -6.09 -11.42 -6.85
C ALA A 257 -6.63 -10.61 -8.04
N ILE A 258 -6.09 -10.83 -9.24
CA ILE A 258 -6.60 -10.23 -10.48
C ILE A 258 -8.04 -10.67 -10.72
N GLY A 259 -8.35 -11.96 -10.57
CA GLY A 259 -9.69 -12.51 -10.72
C GLY A 259 -10.71 -11.86 -9.79
N LEU A 260 -10.37 -11.64 -8.51
CA LEU A 260 -11.23 -10.94 -7.55
C LEU A 260 -11.45 -9.47 -7.94
N VAL A 261 -10.39 -8.78 -8.40
CA VAL A 261 -10.50 -7.39 -8.88
C VAL A 261 -11.38 -7.30 -10.12
N VAL A 262 -11.20 -8.19 -11.10
CA VAL A 262 -12.02 -8.27 -12.32
C VAL A 262 -13.46 -8.63 -11.97
N PHE A 263 -13.68 -9.56 -11.04
CA PHE A 263 -15.00 -9.94 -10.56
C PHE A 263 -15.74 -8.73 -9.97
N HIS A 264 -15.11 -7.98 -9.05
CA HIS A 264 -15.71 -6.76 -8.50
C HIS A 264 -15.94 -5.67 -9.55
N ALA A 265 -15.00 -5.49 -10.47
CA ALA A 265 -15.17 -4.56 -11.58
C ALA A 265 -16.36 -4.97 -12.47
N SER A 266 -16.56 -6.26 -12.70
CA SER A 266 -17.72 -6.77 -13.46
C SER A 266 -19.03 -6.52 -12.73
N ILE A 267 -19.09 -6.76 -11.40
CA ILE A 267 -20.28 -6.43 -10.60
C ILE A 267 -20.57 -4.92 -10.65
N PHE A 268 -19.52 -4.10 -10.57
CA PHE A 268 -19.68 -2.65 -10.66
C PHE A 268 -20.27 -2.21 -12.00
N LEU A 269 -19.74 -2.71 -13.12
CA LEU A 269 -20.22 -2.36 -14.45
C LEU A 269 -21.63 -2.92 -14.74
N MET A 270 -21.93 -4.13 -14.27
CA MET A 270 -23.21 -4.78 -14.56
C MET A 270 -24.33 -4.38 -13.61
N MET A 271 -24.02 -4.22 -12.33
CA MET A 271 -25.01 -4.03 -11.26
C MET A 271 -24.91 -2.66 -10.60
N ASN A 272 -24.00 -1.78 -11.03
CA ASN A 272 -23.78 -0.47 -10.41
C ASN A 272 -23.45 -0.53 -8.91
N VAL A 273 -22.93 -1.66 -8.44
CA VAL A 273 -22.50 -1.82 -7.04
C VAL A 273 -20.98 -1.82 -6.98
N ALA A 274 -20.42 -0.76 -6.40
CA ALA A 274 -18.98 -0.59 -6.27
C ALA A 274 -18.47 -1.13 -4.93
N PHE A 275 -17.39 -1.91 -5.00
CA PHE A 275 -16.63 -2.39 -3.83
C PHE A 275 -15.14 -2.00 -3.91
N PRO A 276 -14.80 -0.71 -4.12
CA PRO A 276 -13.43 -0.28 -4.31
C PRO A 276 -12.55 -0.60 -3.09
N GLU A 277 -13.12 -0.59 -1.87
CA GLU A 277 -12.41 -0.94 -0.64
C GLU A 277 -11.91 -2.38 -0.70
N ASN A 278 -12.77 -3.32 -1.09
CA ASN A 278 -12.42 -4.73 -1.19
C ASN A 278 -11.38 -4.97 -2.29
N MET A 279 -11.49 -4.29 -3.43
CA MET A 279 -10.49 -4.36 -4.51
C MET A 279 -9.12 -3.88 -4.04
N VAL A 280 -9.05 -2.77 -3.31
CA VAL A 280 -7.79 -2.21 -2.80
C VAL A 280 -7.21 -3.08 -1.67
N LEU A 281 -8.06 -3.64 -0.80
CA LEU A 281 -7.63 -4.55 0.29
C LEU A 281 -6.98 -5.85 -0.23
N VAL A 282 -7.22 -6.25 -1.48
CA VAL A 282 -6.49 -7.36 -2.12
C VAL A 282 -4.97 -7.11 -2.17
N LEU A 283 -4.53 -5.84 -2.14
CA LEU A 283 -3.11 -5.51 -2.06
C LEU A 283 -2.44 -6.06 -0.77
N LEU A 284 -3.20 -6.28 0.31
CA LEU A 284 -2.70 -6.83 1.56
C LEU A 284 -2.17 -8.26 1.43
N PHE A 285 -2.52 -9.00 0.37
CA PHE A 285 -2.02 -10.34 0.06
C PHE A 285 -0.57 -10.31 -0.43
N PHE A 286 -0.05 -9.13 -0.77
CA PHE A 286 1.30 -8.95 -1.24
C PHE A 286 2.16 -8.29 -0.18
N ASP A 287 3.46 -8.44 -0.35
CA ASP A 287 4.40 -7.66 0.40
C ASP A 287 4.46 -6.24 -0.19
N LEU A 288 3.68 -5.33 0.38
CA LEU A 288 3.50 -3.95 -0.12
C LEU A 288 4.82 -3.18 -0.25
N ALA A 289 5.82 -3.50 0.58
CA ALA A 289 7.13 -2.85 0.52
C ALA A 289 8.07 -3.56 -0.47
N TRP A 290 7.69 -4.67 -1.09
CA TRP A 290 8.53 -5.35 -2.08
C TRP A 290 8.89 -4.48 -3.28
N PRO A 291 7.98 -3.71 -3.91
CA PRO A 291 8.38 -2.81 -4.99
C PRO A 291 9.42 -1.79 -4.53
N LEU A 292 9.22 -1.18 -3.35
CA LEU A 292 10.18 -0.24 -2.76
C LEU A 292 11.52 -0.92 -2.45
N ARG A 293 11.50 -2.12 -1.86
CA ARG A 293 12.72 -2.89 -1.60
C ARG A 293 13.37 -3.38 -2.87
N ARG A 294 12.64 -3.69 -3.94
CA ARG A 294 13.22 -4.06 -5.23
C ARG A 294 13.89 -2.85 -5.88
N LEU A 295 13.22 -1.71 -5.84
CA LEU A 295 13.79 -0.43 -6.23
C LEU A 295 15.00 -0.05 -5.37
N ARG A 296 15.16 -0.64 -4.18
CA ARG A 296 16.34 -0.50 -3.29
C ARG A 296 17.33 -1.68 -3.34
N ARG A 297 16.96 -2.86 -3.84
CA ARG A 297 17.78 -4.10 -3.75
C ARG A 297 18.95 -4.10 -4.72
N GLY A 298 18.88 -3.31 -5.78
CA GLY A 298 20.10 -2.96 -6.51
C GLY A 298 21.10 -2.17 -5.65
N HIS A 299 20.71 -1.74 -4.45
CA HIS A 299 21.33 -0.65 -3.71
C HIS A 299 21.47 -0.92 -2.19
N ASP A 300 21.11 -2.12 -1.72
CA ASP A 300 21.28 -2.56 -0.33
C ASP A 300 22.54 -3.43 -0.16
N SER A 301 23.27 -3.78 -1.23
CA SER A 301 24.57 -4.45 -1.11
C SER A 301 25.62 -3.48 -0.55
N ASP A 302 26.56 -3.99 0.23
CA ASP A 302 27.74 -3.20 0.55
C ASP A 302 28.49 -2.90 -0.75
N GLY A 303 29.11 -1.73 -0.83
CA GLY A 303 29.88 -1.38 -2.00
C GLY A 303 30.88 -0.27 -1.72
N VAL A 304 31.93 -0.26 -2.51
CA VAL A 304 33.01 0.72 -2.41
C VAL A 304 32.86 1.72 -3.54
N LEU A 305 32.57 2.96 -3.20
CA LEU A 305 32.67 4.09 -4.11
C LEU A 305 34.13 4.53 -4.16
N VAL A 306 34.80 4.15 -5.25
CA VAL A 306 36.16 4.57 -5.56
C VAL A 306 36.11 5.84 -6.38
N TYR A 307 36.92 6.84 -6.03
CA TYR A 307 36.87 8.13 -6.70
C TYR A 307 38.26 8.74 -6.91
N ASP A 308 38.38 9.57 -7.94
CA ASP A 308 39.55 10.39 -8.18
C ASP A 308 39.48 11.62 -7.27
N ALA A 309 40.43 11.70 -6.34
CA ALA A 309 40.50 12.80 -5.37
C ALA A 309 40.86 14.12 -6.05
N GLU A 310 41.52 14.11 -7.21
CA GLU A 310 41.84 15.31 -7.96
C GLU A 310 40.64 15.81 -8.75
N ASN A 311 39.73 14.91 -9.16
CA ASN A 311 38.54 15.26 -9.92
C ASN A 311 37.47 15.96 -9.02
N PRO A 312 37.13 17.25 -9.29
CA PRO A 312 36.19 18.00 -8.46
C PRO A 312 34.75 17.48 -8.56
N VAL A 313 34.35 16.91 -9.69
CA VAL A 313 33.02 16.34 -9.90
C VAL A 313 32.87 15.05 -9.09
N ALA A 314 33.90 14.19 -9.12
CA ALA A 314 33.94 12.96 -8.34
C ALA A 314 33.86 13.25 -6.83
N ARG A 315 34.64 14.21 -6.34
CA ARG A 315 34.59 14.69 -4.95
C ARG A 315 33.20 15.19 -4.55
N ALA A 316 32.53 15.97 -5.41
CA ALA A 316 31.19 16.47 -5.13
C ALA A 316 30.15 15.34 -5.01
N VAL A 317 30.25 14.29 -5.85
CA VAL A 317 29.39 13.10 -5.77
C VAL A 317 29.63 12.34 -4.47
N VAL A 318 30.90 12.08 -4.13
CA VAL A 318 31.30 11.36 -2.92
C VAL A 318 30.87 12.11 -1.67
N ARG A 319 31.06 13.44 -1.62
CA ARG A 319 30.63 14.27 -0.49
C ARG A 319 29.12 14.18 -0.25
N ARG A 320 28.32 14.23 -1.33
CA ARG A 320 26.85 14.07 -1.25
C ARG A 320 26.45 12.66 -0.80
N ALA A 321 27.16 11.65 -1.29
CA ALA A 321 26.94 10.25 -0.93
C ALA A 321 27.26 10.02 0.55
N TYR A 322 28.42 10.47 1.01
CA TYR A 322 28.87 10.35 2.39
C TYR A 322 27.92 11.03 3.37
N ALA A 323 27.52 12.27 3.10
CA ALA A 323 26.60 13.02 3.96
C ALA A 323 25.21 12.36 4.10
N ARG A 324 24.87 11.44 3.19
CA ARG A 324 23.55 10.79 3.11
C ARG A 324 23.59 9.29 3.34
N ASP A 325 24.77 8.71 3.49
CA ASP A 325 24.95 7.33 3.91
C ASP A 325 24.75 7.23 5.42
N LEU A 326 23.51 7.49 5.86
CA LEU A 326 23.13 7.50 7.27
C LEU A 326 23.35 6.14 7.95
N ASP A 327 23.42 5.07 7.15
CA ASP A 327 23.59 3.70 7.61
C ASP A 327 25.05 3.22 7.51
N GLY A 328 25.97 4.04 6.96
CA GLY A 328 27.40 3.71 6.84
C GLY A 328 27.71 2.49 5.97
N ARG A 329 26.89 2.23 4.94
CA ARG A 329 27.01 1.04 4.09
C ARG A 329 27.92 1.23 2.89
N MET A 330 28.09 2.48 2.44
CA MET A 330 29.04 2.82 1.40
C MET A 330 30.42 3.01 2.02
N ARG A 331 31.38 2.28 1.50
CA ARG A 331 32.79 2.56 1.76
C ARG A 331 33.28 3.52 0.69
N PHE A 332 34.16 4.44 1.08
CA PHE A 332 34.71 5.43 0.17
C PHE A 332 36.22 5.24 0.12
N ALA A 333 36.78 5.19 -1.09
CA ALA A 333 38.21 5.02 -1.29
C ALA A 333 38.67 5.93 -2.41
N SER A 334 39.82 6.60 -2.28
CA SER A 334 40.41 7.30 -3.42
C SER A 334 41.15 6.31 -4.32
N PHE A 335 41.25 6.58 -5.62
CA PHE A 335 42.17 5.84 -6.48
C PHE A 335 43.60 5.92 -5.91
N GLY A 336 44.32 4.79 -5.95
CA GLY A 336 45.67 4.67 -5.37
C GLY A 336 45.71 4.43 -3.86
N SER A 337 44.58 4.49 -3.14
CA SER A 337 44.52 4.10 -1.72
C SER A 337 44.68 2.58 -1.57
N ALA A 338 45.20 2.14 -0.41
CA ALA A 338 45.33 0.71 -0.11
C ALA A 338 44.00 -0.07 -0.22
N PRO A 339 42.85 0.45 0.26
CA PRO A 339 41.55 -0.18 0.04
C PRO A 339 41.19 -0.34 -1.44
N ALA A 340 41.44 0.68 -2.26
CA ALA A 340 41.18 0.62 -3.69
C ALA A 340 42.07 -0.40 -4.42
N SER A 341 43.33 -0.57 -3.97
CA SER A 341 44.28 -1.51 -4.59
C SER A 341 43.89 -2.99 -4.45
N THR A 342 43.11 -3.33 -3.42
CA THR A 342 42.59 -4.69 -3.19
C THR A 342 41.35 -5.01 -4.01
N LEU A 343 40.70 -3.99 -4.57
CA LEU A 343 39.56 -4.13 -5.44
C LEU A 343 40.09 -4.33 -6.87
N ALA A 344 39.63 -5.37 -7.56
CA ALA A 344 40.03 -5.69 -8.94
C ALA A 344 39.49 -4.64 -9.95
N LEU A 345 39.95 -3.39 -9.84
CA LEU A 345 39.47 -2.24 -10.60
C LEU A 345 40.01 -2.23 -12.04
N GLY A 346 41.14 -2.91 -12.30
CA GLY A 346 41.91 -2.84 -13.56
C GLY A 346 42.54 -1.46 -13.78
N ASP A 347 42.96 -1.15 -15.02
CA ASP A 347 43.51 0.16 -15.44
C ASP A 347 42.45 1.30 -15.48
N ALA A 348 41.44 1.24 -14.61
CA ALA A 348 40.25 2.10 -14.65
C ALA A 348 40.48 3.56 -14.25
N SER A 349 41.71 4.07 -14.34
CA SER A 349 42.09 5.41 -13.88
C SER A 349 41.62 6.57 -14.75
N ALA A 350 41.16 6.37 -16.00
CA ALA A 350 41.30 7.45 -16.97
C ALA A 350 40.03 8.20 -17.44
N ALA A 351 38.83 7.63 -17.47
CA ALA A 351 37.75 8.28 -18.26
C ALA A 351 36.81 9.21 -17.47
N ASP A 352 36.35 8.82 -16.27
CA ASP A 352 35.24 9.54 -15.59
C ASP A 352 35.42 9.74 -14.07
N GLY A 353 36.58 9.38 -13.52
CA GLY A 353 36.96 9.69 -12.13
C GLY A 353 36.13 9.05 -11.01
N VAL A 354 35.18 8.16 -11.30
CA VAL A 354 34.37 7.45 -10.29
C VAL A 354 34.14 5.98 -10.71
N ALA A 355 34.29 5.06 -9.76
CA ALA A 355 33.91 3.65 -9.91
C ALA A 355 33.13 3.19 -8.68
N PHE A 356 32.12 2.34 -8.87
CA PHE A 356 31.38 1.71 -7.78
C PHE A 356 31.57 0.20 -7.87
N VAL A 357 32.12 -0.39 -6.80
CA VAL A 357 32.40 -1.83 -6.71
C VAL A 357 31.38 -2.48 -5.80
N SER A 358 30.72 -3.53 -6.27
CA SER A 358 29.75 -4.35 -5.53
C SER A 358 29.93 -5.83 -5.83
N ASP A 359 29.23 -6.68 -5.10
CA ASP A 359 29.17 -8.14 -5.36
C ASP A 359 28.68 -8.47 -6.78
N ASP A 360 27.88 -7.58 -7.39
CA ASP A 360 27.32 -7.76 -8.73
C ASP A 360 28.26 -7.26 -9.85
N GLY A 361 29.41 -6.68 -9.50
CA GLY A 361 30.43 -6.18 -10.43
C GLY A 361 30.84 -4.72 -10.21
N VAL A 362 31.56 -4.18 -11.20
CA VAL A 362 32.13 -2.82 -11.17
C VAL A 362 31.38 -1.91 -12.15
N ALA A 363 30.70 -0.89 -11.63
CA ALA A 363 30.16 0.21 -12.44
C ALA A 363 31.18 1.35 -12.53
N ARG A 364 31.25 2.04 -13.69
CA ARG A 364 32.23 3.11 -13.94
C ARG A 364 31.55 4.40 -14.42
N GLY A 365 32.19 5.53 -14.13
CA GLY A 365 31.78 6.85 -14.58
C GLY A 365 30.33 7.19 -14.25
N GLN A 366 29.54 7.55 -15.26
CA GLN A 366 28.12 7.85 -15.06
C GLN A 366 27.31 6.69 -14.52
N ALA A 367 27.66 5.44 -14.85
CA ALA A 367 27.03 4.27 -14.26
C ALA A 367 27.36 4.18 -12.76
N ALA A 368 28.60 4.48 -12.35
CA ALA A 368 28.99 4.55 -10.94
C ALA A 368 28.29 5.69 -10.20
N VAL A 369 28.17 6.87 -10.81
CA VAL A 369 27.45 8.02 -10.24
C VAL A 369 25.96 7.69 -10.08
N THR A 370 25.36 7.07 -11.10
CA THR A 370 23.96 6.63 -11.08
C THR A 370 23.74 5.58 -10.00
N GLU A 371 24.62 4.59 -9.90
CA GLU A 371 24.61 3.57 -8.84
C GLU A 371 24.75 4.19 -7.45
N THR A 372 25.60 5.21 -7.31
CA THR A 372 25.76 5.98 -6.08
C THR A 372 24.46 6.71 -5.70
N TYR A 373 23.81 7.38 -6.66
CA TYR A 373 22.52 8.05 -6.41
C TYR A 373 21.43 7.06 -6.05
N PHE A 374 21.40 5.90 -6.69
CA PHE A 374 20.44 4.88 -6.35
C PHE A 374 20.62 4.31 -4.93
N ARG A 375 21.85 4.32 -4.41
CA ARG A 375 22.21 3.92 -3.02
C ARG A 375 21.93 4.96 -1.97
N MET A 376 21.67 6.21 -2.36
CA MET A 376 21.21 7.24 -1.43
C MET A 376 19.71 7.03 -1.10
N PRO A 377 19.32 6.96 0.19
CA PRO A 377 17.92 6.88 0.58
C PRO A 377 17.09 8.01 -0.03
N GLY A 378 15.98 7.67 -0.69
CA GLY A 378 15.07 8.65 -1.33
C GLY A 378 15.43 9.06 -2.76
N TRP A 379 16.55 8.61 -3.30
CA TRP A 379 17.03 9.00 -4.65
C TRP A 379 16.82 7.95 -5.73
N ALA A 380 16.21 6.80 -5.40
CA ALA A 380 15.97 5.72 -6.37
C ALA A 380 15.14 6.16 -7.59
N LEU A 381 14.12 7.00 -7.39
CA LEU A 381 13.34 7.57 -8.49
C LEU A 381 14.20 8.51 -9.36
N PHE A 382 15.09 9.27 -8.73
CA PHE A 382 15.99 10.19 -9.41
C PHE A 382 17.09 9.45 -10.19
N GLY A 383 17.67 8.40 -9.62
CA GLY A 383 18.58 7.50 -10.32
C GLY A 383 17.90 6.84 -11.52
N TRP A 384 16.66 6.38 -11.35
CA TRP A 384 15.86 5.79 -12.43
C TRP A 384 15.54 6.80 -13.54
N LEU A 385 15.11 8.01 -13.18
CA LEU A 385 14.86 9.10 -14.12
C LEU A 385 16.14 9.51 -14.85
N ARG A 386 17.27 9.66 -14.13
CA ARG A 386 18.57 10.00 -14.73
C ARG A 386 19.03 8.94 -15.73
N ALA A 387 18.91 7.65 -15.37
CA ALA A 387 19.24 6.54 -16.26
C ALA A 387 18.36 6.48 -17.52
N ARG A 388 17.16 7.09 -17.49
CA ARG A 388 16.20 7.10 -18.60
C ARG A 388 16.20 8.40 -19.42
N LEU A 389 16.56 9.54 -18.82
CA LEU A 389 16.31 10.88 -19.37
C LEU A 389 17.57 11.69 -19.69
N VAL A 390 18.73 11.34 -19.12
CA VAL A 390 19.93 12.17 -19.27
C VAL A 390 20.95 11.41 -20.11
N ASP A 391 21.24 11.92 -21.30
CA ASP A 391 22.52 11.66 -21.96
C ASP A 391 23.60 12.22 -21.03
N GLY A 392 24.41 11.33 -20.46
CA GLY A 392 25.00 11.42 -19.11
C GLY A 392 25.96 12.57 -18.79
N SER A 393 26.05 13.62 -19.62
CA SER A 393 27.09 14.64 -19.57
C SER A 393 26.76 15.91 -18.76
N ARG A 394 25.50 16.14 -18.35
CA ARG A 394 25.11 17.41 -17.69
C ARG A 394 24.97 17.31 -16.16
N PRO A 395 25.67 18.17 -15.37
CA PRO A 395 25.46 18.26 -13.93
C PRO A 395 24.06 18.83 -13.60
N LEU A 396 23.56 18.47 -12.41
CA LEU A 396 22.25 18.94 -11.94
C LEU A 396 22.26 20.45 -11.63
N PRO A 397 21.18 21.17 -11.95
CA PRO A 397 21.06 22.58 -11.61
C PRO A 397 21.14 22.80 -10.08
N ALA A 398 21.82 23.87 -9.69
CA ALA A 398 22.09 24.21 -8.29
C ALA A 398 20.83 24.65 -7.52
N GLN A 399 19.80 25.12 -8.23
CA GLN A 399 18.54 25.55 -7.62
C GLN A 399 17.51 24.42 -7.68
N ARG A 400 16.91 24.11 -6.53
CA ARG A 400 15.85 23.11 -6.38
C ARG A 400 14.50 23.82 -6.31
N GLY A 401 13.50 23.33 -7.04
CA GLY A 401 12.11 23.75 -6.85
C GLY A 401 11.51 23.17 -5.56
N ALA A 402 10.39 23.73 -5.11
CA ALA A 402 9.71 23.37 -3.86
C ALA A 402 9.41 21.87 -3.69
N ALA A 403 9.07 21.17 -4.77
CA ALA A 403 8.89 19.72 -4.74
C ALA A 403 10.20 18.97 -4.41
N ALA A 404 11.33 19.42 -4.95
CA ALA A 404 12.63 18.85 -4.66
C ALA A 404 13.07 19.15 -3.21
N GLU A 405 12.77 20.31 -2.63
CA GLU A 405 13.06 20.55 -1.20
C GLU A 405 12.26 19.63 -0.27
N TRP A 406 11.00 19.34 -0.59
CA TRP A 406 10.14 18.48 0.22
C TRP A 406 10.65 17.02 0.30
N PHE A 407 11.21 16.52 -0.79
CA PHE A 407 11.78 15.16 -0.85
C PHE A 407 13.27 15.10 -0.45
N VAL A 408 14.00 16.22 -0.57
CA VAL A 408 15.47 16.23 -0.48
C VAL A 408 15.98 16.94 0.79
N GLY A 409 15.11 17.65 1.51
CA GLY A 409 15.46 18.51 2.64
C GLY A 409 16.06 19.86 2.20
N PRO A 410 16.04 20.88 3.07
CA PRO A 410 16.65 22.18 2.79
C PRO A 410 18.18 22.02 2.61
N VAL A 411 18.78 22.92 1.83
CA VAL A 411 20.24 23.05 1.79
C VAL A 411 20.68 23.66 3.12
N THR A 412 21.32 22.88 3.98
CA THR A 412 21.94 23.38 5.21
C THR A 412 23.45 23.48 5.01
N ASP A 413 24.02 24.67 5.21
CA ASP A 413 25.44 24.87 5.47
C ASP A 413 25.68 24.99 7.00
N PRO A 414 26.88 24.63 7.53
CA PRO A 414 28.13 24.35 6.84
C PRO A 414 28.57 22.87 6.85
N GLU A 415 29.53 22.62 5.96
CA GLU A 415 30.12 21.36 5.54
C GLU A 415 30.61 20.43 6.68
N PRO A 416 30.29 19.12 6.65
CA PRO A 416 31.17 18.15 7.26
C PRO A 416 32.48 18.12 6.45
N ALA A 417 33.61 18.31 7.12
CA ALA A 417 34.92 18.06 6.54
C ALA A 417 34.94 16.65 5.93
N LEU A 418 35.43 16.52 4.70
CA LEU A 418 35.73 15.21 4.14
C LEU A 418 36.68 14.50 5.11
N PRO A 419 36.46 13.23 5.45
CA PRO A 419 37.38 12.52 6.33
C PRO A 419 38.78 12.55 5.71
N HIS A 420 39.68 13.33 6.31
CA HIS A 420 41.11 13.21 6.07
C HIS A 420 41.56 11.94 6.79
N GLY A 421 41.56 10.83 6.06
CA GLY A 421 42.03 9.54 6.56
C GLY A 421 41.12 8.41 6.14
N ASP A 422 41.73 7.43 5.49
CA ASP A 422 41.12 6.13 5.23
C ASP A 422 40.51 5.60 6.52
N ARG A 423 39.18 5.55 6.62
CA ARG A 423 38.51 4.67 7.58
C ARG A 423 38.69 3.24 7.08
N VAL A 424 39.91 2.70 7.24
CA VAL A 424 40.13 1.26 7.26
C VAL A 424 39.63 0.80 8.61
N LEU A 425 38.41 0.25 8.66
CA LEU A 425 38.01 -0.57 9.80
C LEU A 425 38.69 -1.93 9.63
N SER A 426 39.47 -2.29 10.65
CA SER A 426 39.92 -3.65 10.95
C SER A 426 38.79 -4.68 10.91
#